data_AF-A0A0C3BW08-F1
#
_entry.id   AF-A0A0C3BW08-F1
#
_cell.length_a   1.000
_cell.length_b   1.000
_cell.length_c   1.000
_cell.angle_alpha   90.00
_cell.angle_beta   90.00
_cell.angle_gamma   90.00
#
_symmetry.space_group_name_H-M   'P 1'
#
loop_
_entity.id
_entity.type
_entity.pdbx_description
1 polymer ?
#
loop_
_entity_poly.entity_id
_entity_poly.type
_entity_poly.pdbx_seq_one_letter_code
_entity_poly.pdbx_strand_id
1 'polypeptide(L)'
;MAAFFKKGGPRKLDIPKAIAVVPLPKDTIGIVFGQRISEYPQRYNTYIADADGIVLEPQAVWDAPSESSRFKITKSVPASLIIPDPKILSIGPFKEDRHIGIYFSHKKPGDSEYEESVPQHSTYDFKIGGESAITFTMVNVDDGSGCGPGFQDTVLGVAVVSTTK
;
A
#
# COMPACT_ATOMS: atom_id res chain seq x y z
N MET A 1 -12.89 8.73 -9.44
CA MET A 1 -12.57 9.92 -8.61
C MET A 1 -11.63 9.46 -7.51
N ALA A 2 -10.35 9.88 -7.50
CA ALA A 2 -9.38 9.43 -6.48
C ALA A 2 -9.82 9.89 -5.09
N ALA A 3 -9.78 8.99 -4.10
CA ALA A 3 -10.16 9.27 -2.71
C ALA A 3 -9.63 10.64 -2.23
N PHE A 4 -10.57 11.58 -2.18
CA PHE A 4 -10.64 12.85 -1.46
C PHE A 4 -9.32 13.63 -1.23
N PHE A 5 -8.94 14.42 -2.24
CA PHE A 5 -8.05 15.57 -2.08
C PHE A 5 -8.85 16.87 -1.91
N LYS A 6 -9.08 17.33 -0.67
CA LYS A 6 -9.43 18.75 -0.39
C LYS A 6 -8.37 19.38 0.53
N LYS A 7 -7.72 20.44 0.04
CA LYS A 7 -6.68 21.20 0.76
C LYS A 7 -7.16 21.65 2.16
N GLY A 8 -6.30 21.47 3.18
CA GLY A 8 -6.36 22.17 4.47
C GLY A 8 -6.96 21.38 5.64
N GLY A 9 -6.09 20.77 6.47
CA GLY A 9 -6.42 20.15 7.77
C GLY A 9 -5.81 18.74 7.95
N PRO A 10 -5.51 18.28 9.18
CA PRO A 10 -5.13 16.89 9.44
C PRO A 10 -6.30 15.99 9.03
N ARG A 11 -6.07 15.09 8.08
CA ARG A 11 -7.13 14.22 7.53
C ARG A 11 -7.08 12.86 8.20
N LYS A 12 -8.22 12.44 8.74
CA LYS A 12 -8.39 11.10 9.31
C LYS A 12 -8.61 10.08 8.18
N LEU A 13 -7.99 8.92 8.31
CA LEU A 13 -8.25 7.73 7.51
C LEU A 13 -9.57 7.12 8.01
N ASP A 14 -10.69 7.48 7.39
CA ASP A 14 -11.90 6.68 7.52
C ASP A 14 -11.60 5.35 6.85
N ILE A 15 -11.55 4.23 7.57
CA ILE A 15 -11.19 2.90 7.02
C ILE A 15 -12.38 2.40 6.20
N PRO A 16 -12.41 2.58 4.86
CA PRO A 16 -13.44 2.05 4.00
C PRO A 16 -13.10 0.57 3.75
N LYS A 17 -14.04 -0.18 3.16
CA LYS A 17 -13.76 -1.56 2.72
C LYS A 17 -12.59 -1.68 1.75
N ALA A 18 -12.16 -0.57 1.12
CA ALA A 18 -11.10 -0.50 0.11
C ALA A 18 -9.69 -0.20 0.66
N ILE A 19 -9.50 -0.10 1.99
CA ILE A 19 -8.18 0.17 2.59
C ILE A 19 -7.67 -1.02 3.40
N ALA A 20 -6.48 -1.52 3.06
CA ALA A 20 -5.71 -2.41 3.91
C ALA A 20 -4.84 -1.59 4.86
N VAL A 21 -4.79 -1.97 6.14
CA VAL A 21 -3.97 -1.27 7.14
C VAL A 21 -2.92 -2.24 7.67
N VAL A 22 -1.65 -1.89 7.52
CA VAL A 22 -0.52 -2.67 8.03
C VAL A 22 0.12 -1.91 9.20
N PRO A 23 0.22 -2.52 10.40
CA PRO A 23 0.92 -1.93 11.52
C PRO A 23 2.40 -1.70 11.20
N LEU A 24 2.91 -0.55 11.62
CA LEU A 24 4.33 -0.20 11.52
C LEU A 24 4.81 0.23 12.92
N PRO A 25 5.22 -0.73 13.78
CA PRO A 25 5.67 -0.43 15.13
C PRO A 25 6.86 0.54 15.13
N LYS A 26 7.04 1.25 16.24
CA LYS A 26 8.21 2.12 16.45
C LYS A 26 9.52 1.36 16.18
N ASP A 27 10.52 2.09 15.72
CA ASP A 27 11.85 1.57 15.38
C ASP A 27 11.83 0.40 14.37
N THR A 28 10.86 0.39 13.46
CA THR A 28 10.80 -0.55 12.33
C THR A 28 10.85 0.17 10.98
N ILE A 29 11.39 -0.50 9.96
CA ILE A 29 11.36 -0.02 8.57
C ILE A 29 10.26 -0.77 7.83
N GLY A 30 9.35 -0.02 7.20
CA GLY A 30 8.37 -0.55 6.28
C GLY A 30 8.95 -0.60 4.86
N ILE A 31 8.77 -1.71 4.17
CA ILE A 31 9.18 -1.92 2.78
C ILE A 31 7.93 -2.33 2.00
N VAL A 32 7.50 -1.47 1.08
CA VAL A 32 6.32 -1.69 0.25
C VAL A 32 6.73 -1.93 -1.19
N PHE A 33 6.19 -2.98 -1.79
CA PHE A 33 6.36 -3.33 -3.19
C PHE A 33 5.15 -4.11 -3.69
N GLY A 34 4.89 -4.10 -5.00
CA GLY A 34 3.74 -4.81 -5.55
C GLY A 34 3.93 -5.27 -6.98
N GLN A 35 3.15 -6.28 -7.34
CA GLN A 35 3.07 -6.81 -8.69
C GLN A 35 1.61 -6.96 -9.10
N ARG A 36 1.32 -6.49 -10.30
CA ARG A 36 0.05 -6.68 -10.98
C ARG A 36 0.06 -7.99 -11.75
N ILE A 37 -1.03 -8.73 -11.64
CA ILE A 37 -1.27 -9.99 -12.38
C ILE A 37 -2.57 -9.88 -13.20
N SER A 38 -3.43 -8.91 -12.89
CA SER A 38 -4.68 -8.54 -13.57
C SER A 38 -4.50 -8.14 -15.04
N GLU A 39 -5.58 -8.32 -15.80
CA GLU A 39 -5.74 -7.84 -17.18
C GLU A 39 -5.99 -6.33 -17.27
N TYR A 40 -6.50 -5.67 -16.21
CA TYR A 40 -6.90 -4.26 -16.23
C TYR A 40 -5.89 -3.33 -15.54
N PRO A 41 -5.68 -2.10 -16.02
CA PRO A 41 -4.83 -1.14 -15.32
C PRO A 41 -5.25 -0.98 -13.86
N GLN A 42 -4.27 -1.08 -12.96
CA GLN A 42 -4.50 -0.94 -11.53
C GLN A 42 -3.65 0.18 -10.94
N ARG A 43 -4.15 0.75 -9.85
CA ARG A 43 -3.50 1.76 -9.05
C ARG A 43 -3.69 1.46 -7.59
N TYR A 44 -2.63 1.65 -6.80
CA TYR A 44 -2.79 1.77 -5.36
C TYR A 44 -2.07 3.01 -4.82
N ASN A 45 -2.54 3.44 -3.65
CA ASN A 45 -1.98 4.58 -2.94
C ASN A 45 -1.56 4.11 -1.56
N THR A 46 -0.36 4.49 -1.13
CA THR A 46 0.14 4.24 0.23
C THR A 46 0.15 5.52 1.03
N TYR A 47 -0.34 5.44 2.26
CA TYR A 47 -0.42 6.53 3.23
C TYR A 47 0.22 6.10 4.54
N ILE A 48 1.00 6.98 5.16
CA ILE A 48 1.37 6.81 6.57
C ILE A 48 0.31 7.47 7.42
N ALA A 49 -0.10 6.80 8.50
CA ALA A 49 -0.98 7.37 9.49
C ALA A 49 -0.45 7.15 10.91
N ASP A 50 -0.80 8.04 11.83
CA ASP A 50 -0.56 7.85 13.26
C ASP A 50 -1.61 6.92 13.91
N ALA A 51 -1.56 6.83 15.25
CA ALA A 51 -2.49 6.00 16.02
C ALA A 51 -3.94 6.53 15.98
N ASP A 52 -4.14 7.82 15.73
CA ASP A 52 -5.45 8.45 15.60
C ASP A 52 -6.00 8.35 14.16
N GLY A 53 -5.22 7.74 13.26
CA GLY A 53 -5.52 7.60 11.84
C GLY A 53 -5.29 8.88 11.07
N ILE A 54 -4.57 9.87 11.61
CA ILE A 54 -4.24 11.09 10.88
C ILE A 54 -3.17 10.77 9.86
N VAL A 55 -3.46 11.06 8.59
CA VAL A 55 -2.54 10.84 7.48
C VAL A 55 -1.38 11.83 7.56
N LEU A 56 -0.18 11.29 7.53
CA LEU A 56 1.10 11.97 7.56
C LEU A 56 1.79 11.88 6.19
N GLU A 57 2.89 12.62 6.07
CA GLU A 57 3.86 12.41 5.02
C GLU A 57 4.88 11.32 5.41
N PRO A 58 5.39 10.53 4.44
CA PRO A 58 5.11 10.62 3.03
C PRO A 58 3.93 9.76 2.54
N GLN A 59 3.44 10.08 1.34
CA GLN A 59 2.40 9.35 0.59
C GLN A 59 2.93 9.02 -0.80
N ALA A 60 2.45 7.94 -1.42
CA ALA A 60 2.85 7.57 -2.77
C ALA A 60 1.69 7.01 -3.59
N VAL A 61 1.68 7.34 -4.89
CA VAL A 61 0.77 6.79 -5.90
C VAL A 61 1.55 5.82 -6.76
N TRP A 62 0.98 4.63 -6.94
CA TRP A 62 1.59 3.52 -7.64
C TRP A 62 0.75 3.11 -8.82
N ASP A 63 1.37 3.05 -10.00
CA ASP A 63 0.71 2.67 -11.24
C ASP A 63 1.39 1.46 -11.89
N ALA A 64 0.59 0.65 -12.59
CA ALA A 64 1.06 -0.43 -13.46
C ALA A 64 0.35 -0.30 -14.84
N PRO A 65 1.08 0.06 -15.93
CA PRO A 65 0.45 0.59 -17.14
C PRO A 65 -0.25 -0.43 -18.05
N SER A 66 0.22 -1.68 -18.14
CA SER A 66 -0.47 -2.83 -18.78
C SER A 66 0.48 -4.05 -18.77
N GLU A 67 -0.05 -5.27 -18.91
CA GLU A 67 0.64 -6.57 -18.69
C GLU A 67 1.13 -6.86 -17.25
N SER A 68 1.43 -8.13 -16.96
CA SER A 68 1.96 -8.55 -15.65
C SER A 68 3.28 -7.83 -15.38
N SER A 69 3.25 -6.92 -14.41
CA SER A 69 4.35 -5.98 -14.18
C SER A 69 4.38 -5.51 -12.73
N ARG A 70 5.57 -5.09 -12.28
CA ARG A 70 5.71 -4.42 -10.99
C ARG A 70 5.10 -3.04 -11.05
N PHE A 71 4.42 -2.67 -9.96
CA PHE A 71 3.98 -1.30 -9.76
C PHE A 71 5.18 -0.36 -9.62
N LYS A 72 4.99 0.88 -10.05
CA LYS A 72 5.97 1.95 -9.92
C LYS A 72 5.35 3.16 -9.26
N ILE A 73 6.08 3.79 -8.35
CA ILE A 73 5.74 5.07 -7.78
C ILE A 73 5.83 6.12 -8.88
N THR A 74 4.70 6.72 -9.23
CA THR A 74 4.60 7.79 -10.23
C THR A 74 4.49 9.16 -9.61
N LYS A 75 4.04 9.22 -8.34
CA LYS A 75 3.92 10.46 -7.56
C LYS A 75 4.21 10.17 -6.09
N SER A 76 4.84 11.12 -5.43
CA SER A 76 5.06 11.10 -3.99
C SER A 76 4.76 12.47 -3.39
N VAL A 77 4.38 12.47 -2.11
CA VAL A 77 4.24 13.65 -1.28
C VAL A 77 5.07 13.41 -0.02
N PRO A 78 6.02 14.29 0.35
CA PRO A 78 6.42 15.47 -0.42
C PRO A 78 7.12 15.05 -1.71
N ALA A 79 7.04 15.89 -2.75
CA ALA A 79 7.70 15.62 -4.03
C ALA A 79 9.24 15.58 -3.91
N SER A 80 9.79 16.09 -2.81
CA SER A 80 11.21 16.03 -2.46
C SER A 80 11.65 14.68 -1.89
N LEU A 81 10.73 13.73 -1.65
CA LEU A 81 11.10 12.40 -1.20
C LEU A 81 11.99 11.72 -2.24
N ILE A 82 13.21 11.35 -1.84
CA ILE A 82 14.16 10.63 -2.69
C ILE A 82 13.75 9.16 -2.73
N ILE A 83 13.43 8.67 -3.93
CA ILE A 83 13.03 7.28 -4.18
C ILE A 83 14.08 6.65 -5.11
N PRO A 84 15.05 5.88 -4.58
CA PRO A 84 16.13 5.32 -5.38
C PRO A 84 15.66 4.29 -6.42
N ASP A 85 14.68 3.45 -6.05
CA ASP A 85 14.00 2.52 -6.95
C ASP A 85 12.50 2.82 -6.94
N PRO A 86 11.89 3.27 -8.05
CA PRO A 86 10.46 3.54 -8.08
C PRO A 86 9.59 2.30 -7.86
N LYS A 87 10.13 1.09 -7.84
CA LYS A 87 9.38 -0.14 -7.57
C LYS A 87 9.32 -0.52 -6.09
N ILE A 88 10.04 0.20 -5.23
CA ILE A 88 10.15 -0.11 -3.80
C ILE A 88 10.06 1.20 -2.99
N LEU A 89 9.20 1.22 -1.98
CA LEU A 89 9.15 2.30 -0.99
C LEU A 89 9.69 1.77 0.33
N SER A 90 10.80 2.32 0.78
CA SER A 90 11.32 2.11 2.13
C SER A 90 11.00 3.32 2.99
N ILE A 91 10.42 3.09 4.17
CA ILE A 91 9.87 4.14 5.02
C ILE A 91 10.13 3.88 6.50
N GLY A 92 10.34 4.95 7.27
CA GLY A 92 10.82 4.87 8.64
C GLY A 92 12.36 4.76 8.72
N PRO A 93 12.92 4.37 9.87
CA PRO A 93 12.21 4.05 11.11
C PRO A 93 11.55 5.27 11.77
N PHE A 94 10.41 5.04 12.41
CA PHE A 94 9.67 6.06 13.17
C PHE A 94 9.88 5.88 14.67
N LYS A 95 9.70 6.96 15.46
CA LYS A 95 9.83 6.92 16.92
C LYS A 95 8.56 6.53 17.65
N GLU A 96 7.43 6.65 16.98
CA GLU A 96 6.12 6.23 17.43
C GLU A 96 5.58 5.13 16.54
N ASP A 97 4.60 4.38 17.04
CA ASP A 97 3.85 3.43 16.24
C ASP A 97 3.07 4.16 15.16
N ARG A 98 3.17 3.66 13.93
CA ARG A 98 2.50 4.17 12.74
C ARG A 98 1.72 3.04 12.06
N HIS A 99 1.00 3.41 11.02
CA HIS A 99 0.32 2.47 10.14
C HIS A 99 0.59 2.84 8.69
N ILE A 100 0.67 1.82 7.83
CA ILE A 100 0.62 1.99 6.39
C ILE A 100 -0.81 1.67 5.95
N GLY A 101 -1.55 2.69 5.52
CA GLY A 101 -2.83 2.53 4.84
C GLY A 101 -2.62 2.37 3.34
N ILE A 102 -3.28 1.39 2.73
CA ILE A 102 -3.16 1.09 1.31
C ILE A 102 -4.54 1.07 0.67
N TYR A 103 -4.79 2.03 -0.22
CA TYR A 103 -6.04 2.14 -0.97
C TYR A 103 -5.86 1.57 -2.36
N PHE A 104 -6.74 0.67 -2.78
CA PHE A 104 -6.68 0.03 -4.08
C PHE A 104 -7.80 0.50 -5.00
N SER A 105 -7.46 0.64 -6.28
CA SER A 105 -8.41 1.01 -7.32
C SER A 105 -8.03 0.41 -8.66
N HIS A 106 -9.04 0.10 -9.47
CA HIS A 106 -8.87 -0.44 -10.82
C HIS A 106 -9.64 0.40 -11.82
N LYS A 107 -9.30 0.26 -13.10
CA LYS A 107 -9.99 0.95 -14.19
C LYS A 107 -10.26 -0.04 -15.32
N LYS A 108 -11.54 -0.34 -15.60
CA LYS A 108 -11.89 -1.32 -16.64
C LYS A 108 -11.70 -0.70 -18.04
N PRO A 109 -11.52 -1.53 -19.08
CA PRO A 109 -11.44 -1.04 -20.44
C PRO A 109 -12.68 -0.24 -20.82
N GLY A 110 -12.48 1.00 -21.28
CA GLY A 110 -13.56 1.90 -21.67
C GLY A 110 -14.05 2.84 -20.57
N ASP A 111 -13.67 2.62 -19.31
CA ASP A 111 -14.04 3.53 -18.22
C ASP A 111 -13.31 4.86 -18.33
N SER A 112 -13.93 5.95 -17.87
CA SER A 112 -13.28 7.24 -17.71
C SER A 112 -12.53 7.35 -16.37
N GLU A 113 -13.01 6.66 -15.33
CA GLU A 113 -12.54 6.79 -13.96
C GLU A 113 -12.07 5.46 -13.35
N TYR A 114 -11.35 5.57 -12.22
CA TYR A 114 -11.01 4.43 -11.38
C TYR A 114 -12.16 4.15 -10.40
N GLU A 115 -12.45 2.86 -10.19
CA GLU A 115 -13.35 2.32 -9.18
C GLU A 115 -12.54 1.71 -8.01
N GLU A 116 -13.14 1.66 -6.82
CA GLU A 116 -12.48 1.08 -5.64
C GLU A 116 -12.38 -0.44 -5.78
N SER A 117 -11.26 -1.01 -5.32
CA SER A 117 -11.11 -2.45 -5.21
C SER A 117 -11.18 -2.90 -3.74
N VAL A 118 -11.63 -4.13 -3.51
CA VAL A 118 -11.68 -4.70 -2.16
C VAL A 118 -10.41 -5.51 -1.91
N PRO A 119 -9.55 -5.12 -0.95
CA PRO A 119 -8.40 -5.91 -0.55
C PRO A 119 -8.77 -7.04 0.43
N GLN A 120 -8.01 -8.12 0.36
CA GLN A 120 -7.84 -9.11 1.41
C GLN A 120 -6.36 -9.20 1.78
N HIS A 121 -6.04 -9.45 3.05
CA HIS A 121 -4.65 -9.54 3.46
C HIS A 121 -4.39 -10.71 4.41
N SER A 122 -3.19 -11.26 4.32
CA SER A 122 -2.65 -12.25 5.25
C SER A 122 -1.30 -11.79 5.77
N THR A 123 -1.04 -12.04 7.06
CA THR A 123 0.18 -11.62 7.74
C THR A 123 0.96 -12.84 8.22
N TYR A 124 2.26 -12.82 8.00
CA TYR A 124 3.20 -13.88 8.34
C TYR A 124 4.37 -13.31 9.13
N ASP A 125 4.79 -14.00 10.18
CA ASP A 125 5.96 -13.60 10.97
C ASP A 125 7.11 -14.56 10.72
N PHE A 126 8.25 -14.01 10.33
CA PHE A 126 9.52 -14.70 10.31
C PHE A 126 10.30 -14.37 11.58
N LYS A 127 10.60 -15.39 12.38
CA LYS A 127 11.23 -15.25 13.70
C LYS A 127 12.67 -15.75 13.68
N ILE A 128 13.56 -15.05 14.38
CA ILE A 128 14.93 -15.48 14.69
C ILE A 128 15.07 -15.48 16.21
N GLY A 129 15.49 -16.61 16.80
CA GLY A 129 15.65 -16.71 18.26
C GLY A 129 14.36 -16.57 19.07
N GLY A 130 13.19 -16.73 18.43
CA GLY A 130 11.88 -16.55 19.06
C GLY A 130 11.30 -15.12 18.92
N GLU A 131 12.10 -14.17 18.46
CA GLU A 131 11.71 -12.79 18.22
C GLU A 131 11.35 -12.55 16.75
N SER A 132 10.34 -11.72 16.48
CA SER A 132 9.94 -11.38 15.12
C SER A 132 11.02 -10.53 14.44
N ALA A 133 11.68 -11.12 13.44
CA ALA A 133 12.70 -10.45 12.64
C ALA A 133 12.07 -9.67 11.48
N ILE A 134 11.09 -10.30 10.80
CA ILE A 134 10.34 -9.69 9.69
C ILE A 134 8.87 -10.09 9.84
N THR A 135 7.98 -9.10 9.86
CA THR A 135 6.54 -9.34 9.65
C THR A 135 6.21 -8.99 8.21
N PHE A 136 5.60 -9.91 7.49
CA PHE A 136 5.23 -9.74 6.09
C PHE A 136 3.72 -9.81 5.92
N THR A 137 3.12 -8.72 5.45
CA THR A 137 1.71 -8.67 5.08
C THR A 137 1.58 -8.71 3.56
N MET A 138 0.95 -9.77 3.07
CA MET A 138 0.49 -9.88 1.68
C MET A 138 -0.90 -9.26 1.58
N VAL A 139 -1.08 -8.34 0.63
CA VAL A 139 -2.38 -7.79 0.29
C VAL A 139 -2.74 -8.21 -1.13
N ASN A 140 -3.81 -8.96 -1.24
CA ASN A 140 -4.39 -9.41 -2.49
C ASN A 140 -5.65 -8.61 -2.81
N VAL A 141 -5.92 -8.39 -4.08
CA VAL A 141 -7.01 -7.52 -4.51
C VAL A 141 -7.82 -8.23 -5.59
N ASP A 142 -9.12 -8.01 -5.57
CA ASP A 142 -10.07 -8.41 -6.62
C ASP A 142 -10.47 -7.14 -7.40
N ASP A 143 -10.40 -7.19 -8.73
CA ASP A 143 -10.85 -6.12 -9.62
C ASP A 143 -12.36 -6.19 -9.99
N GLY A 144 -13.09 -7.09 -9.35
CA GLY A 144 -14.54 -7.24 -9.50
C GLY A 144 -14.96 -7.76 -10.87
N SER A 145 -14.03 -8.23 -11.70
CA SER A 145 -14.32 -8.73 -13.04
C SER A 145 -15.13 -10.03 -13.05
N GLY A 146 -15.16 -10.78 -11.93
CA GLY A 146 -15.87 -12.06 -11.85
C GLY A 146 -15.34 -13.12 -12.82
N CYS A 147 -14.21 -12.87 -13.50
CA CYS A 147 -13.67 -13.71 -14.57
C CYS A 147 -12.61 -14.72 -14.09
N GLY A 148 -12.40 -14.86 -12.78
CA GLY A 148 -11.48 -15.85 -12.22
C GLY A 148 -11.77 -16.18 -10.75
N PRO A 149 -11.26 -17.32 -10.24
CA PRO A 149 -11.43 -17.71 -8.85
C PRO A 149 -10.54 -16.87 -7.93
N GLY A 150 -11.07 -15.78 -7.40
CA GLY A 150 -10.58 -15.09 -6.20
C GLY A 150 -9.48 -14.03 -6.42
N PHE A 151 -9.15 -13.37 -5.30
CA PHE A 151 -8.23 -12.24 -5.13
C PHE A 151 -6.80 -12.55 -5.64
N GLN A 152 -6.58 -12.61 -6.95
CA GLN A 152 -5.26 -12.89 -7.54
C GLN A 152 -4.80 -11.79 -8.51
N ASP A 153 -5.58 -10.71 -8.62
CA ASP A 153 -5.40 -9.67 -9.63
C ASP A 153 -4.20 -8.75 -9.32
N THR A 154 -3.91 -8.56 -8.03
CA THR A 154 -2.71 -7.86 -7.57
C THR A 154 -2.22 -8.46 -6.28
N VAL A 155 -0.90 -8.57 -6.17
CA VAL A 155 -0.20 -8.94 -4.94
C VAL A 155 0.70 -7.80 -4.51
N LEU A 156 0.46 -7.29 -3.32
CA LEU A 156 1.31 -6.29 -2.68
C LEU A 156 1.94 -6.89 -1.42
N GLY A 157 3.25 -6.68 -1.26
CA GLY A 157 3.99 -7.04 -0.07
C GLY A 157 4.30 -5.80 0.77
N VAL A 158 3.99 -5.87 2.06
CA VAL A 158 4.51 -4.97 3.08
C VAL A 158 5.38 -5.78 4.03
N ALA A 159 6.69 -5.60 3.95
CA ALA A 159 7.62 -6.17 4.92
C ALA A 159 7.93 -5.11 5.99
N VAL A 160 7.79 -5.49 7.25
CA VAL A 160 8.13 -4.68 8.42
C VAL A 160 9.34 -5.35 9.08
N VAL A 161 10.46 -4.62 9.08
CA VAL A 161 11.75 -5.12 9.57
C VAL A 161 12.12 -4.39 10.84
N SER A 162 12.44 -5.14 11.89
CA SER A 162 12.93 -4.54 13.14
C SER A 162 14.31 -3.94 12.94
N THR A 163 14.53 -2.73 13.47
CA THR A 163 15.85 -2.08 13.45
C THR A 163 16.64 -2.26 14.74
N THR A 164 16.03 -2.85 15.77
CA THR A 164 16.72 -3.18 17.02
C THR A 164 17.52 -4.48 16.86
N LYS A 165 18.77 -4.44 17.31
CA LYS A 165 19.63 -5.62 17.47
C LYS A 165 19.24 -6.43 18.68
#